data_AF-A0A534RWH0-F1
#
_entry.id   AF-A0A534RWH0-F1
#
_cell.length_a   1.000
_cell.length_b   1.000
_cell.length_c   1.000
_cell.angle_alpha   90.00
_cell.angle_beta   90.00
_cell.angle_gamma   90.00
#
_symmetry.space_group_name_H-M   'P 1'
#
loop_
_entity.id
_entity.type
_entity.pdbx_description
1 polymer ?
#
loop_
_entity_poly.entity_id
_entity_poly.type
_entity_poly.pdbx_seq_one_letter_code
_entity_poly.pdbx_strand_id
1 'polypeptide(L)'
;GIGIDYGYYVLSRIVEELVAGEGFDVAVRRMFETTGKTVLFTGVSLTASIIFWVFFPMKFQAQMALLLVLLLGFHLMGALMFIPPMVSLLKPRFAIKYAEERQRQRAAAAAAAVAAEGARATAAGL
;
A
#
# COMPACT_ATOMS: atom_id res chain seq x y z
N GLY A 1 10.49 3.90 10.28
CA GLY A 1 11.35 4.96 9.73
C GLY A 1 10.87 5.22 8.33
N ILE A 2 10.63 6.47 7.96
CA ILE A 2 9.75 6.86 6.84
C ILE A 2 9.91 6.08 5.52
N GLY A 3 11.13 5.63 5.16
CA GLY A 3 11.34 4.80 3.98
C GLY A 3 10.75 3.40 4.07
N ILE A 4 10.87 2.75 5.24
CA ILE A 4 10.24 1.46 5.51
C ILE A 4 8.72 1.62 5.47
N ASP A 5 8.21 2.75 5.96
CA ASP A 5 6.78 3.00 6.06
C ASP A 5 6.17 3.10 4.65
N TYR A 6 6.80 3.82 3.71
CA TYR A 6 6.34 3.87 2.31
C TYR A 6 6.35 2.50 1.63
N GLY A 7 7.41 1.71 1.80
CA GLY A 7 7.48 0.36 1.26
C GLY A 7 6.39 -0.55 1.86
N TYR A 8 6.15 -0.44 3.16
CA TYR A 8 5.09 -1.17 3.86
C TYR A 8 3.70 -0.80 3.33
N TYR A 9 3.38 0.49 3.18
CA TYR A 9 2.08 0.92 2.65
C TYR A 9 1.85 0.42 1.23
N VAL A 10 2.86 0.52 0.35
CA VAL A 10 2.78 0.01 -1.02
C VAL A 10 2.54 -1.50 -1.02
N LEU A 11 3.34 -2.26 -0.25
CA LEU A 11 3.21 -3.70 -0.17
C LEU A 11 1.86 -4.13 0.40
N SER A 12 1.44 -3.53 1.53
CA SER A 12 0.16 -3.81 2.18
C SER A 12 -0.99 -3.60 1.19
N ARG A 13 -0.94 -2.52 0.41
CA ARG A 13 -1.99 -2.25 -0.57
C ARG A 13 -2.02 -3.28 -1.68
N ILE A 14 -0.87 -3.71 -2.22
CA ILE A 14 -0.83 -4.78 -3.23
C ILE A 14 -1.44 -6.07 -2.66
N VAL A 15 -1.10 -6.43 -1.42
CA VAL A 15 -1.62 -7.64 -0.76
C VAL A 15 -3.13 -7.54 -0.52
N GLU A 16 -3.64 -6.36 -0.14
CA GLU A 16 -5.09 -6.12 0.01
C GLU A 16 -5.84 -6.24 -1.31
N GLU A 17 -5.29 -5.67 -2.40
CA GLU A 17 -5.90 -5.74 -3.73
C GLU A 17 -5.88 -7.16 -4.32
N LEU A 18 -4.89 -7.97 -3.93
CA LEU A 18 -4.82 -9.38 -4.35
C LEU A 18 -6.00 -10.22 -3.83
N VAL A 19 -6.66 -9.79 -2.75
CA VAL A 19 -7.87 -10.45 -2.22
C VAL A 19 -9.00 -10.45 -3.26
N ALA A 20 -9.02 -9.51 -4.20
CA ALA A 20 -10.01 -9.49 -5.29
C ALA A 20 -9.84 -10.66 -6.29
N GLY A 21 -8.69 -11.35 -6.28
CA GLY A 21 -8.46 -12.55 -7.11
C GLY A 21 -8.06 -12.26 -8.56
N GLU A 22 -7.80 -10.99 -8.92
CA GLU A 22 -7.48 -10.56 -10.29
C GLU A 22 -5.98 -10.66 -10.65
N GLY A 23 -5.16 -11.17 -9.73
CA GLY A 23 -3.72 -11.37 -9.91
C GLY A 23 -2.86 -10.16 -9.55
N PHE A 24 -1.53 -10.37 -9.57
CA PHE A 24 -0.55 -9.39 -9.08
C PHE A 24 -0.47 -8.12 -9.95
N ASP A 25 -0.56 -8.23 -11.27
CA ASP A 25 -0.44 -7.06 -12.15
C ASP A 25 -1.61 -6.09 -11.97
N VAL A 26 -2.82 -6.62 -11.82
CA VAL A 26 -4.01 -5.82 -11.52
C VAL A 26 -3.91 -5.22 -10.12
N ALA A 27 -3.45 -5.99 -9.13
CA ALA A 27 -3.25 -5.48 -7.76
C ALA A 27 -2.23 -4.32 -7.72
N VAL A 28 -1.12 -4.43 -8.47
CA VAL A 28 -0.13 -3.35 -8.60
C VAL A 28 -0.73 -2.11 -9.27
N ARG A 29 -1.49 -2.28 -10.35
CA ARG A 29 -2.18 -1.17 -11.03
C ARG A 29 -3.13 -0.43 -10.07
N ARG A 30 -3.96 -1.16 -9.33
CA ARG A 30 -4.89 -0.57 -8.35
C ARG A 30 -4.17 0.10 -7.18
N MET A 31 -3.05 -0.46 -6.73
CA MET A 31 -2.20 0.19 -5.73
C MET A 31 -1.74 1.56 -6.23
N PHE A 32 -1.25 1.68 -7.48
CA PHE A 32 -0.88 2.97 -8.06
C PHE A 32 -2.07 3.93 -8.20
N GLU A 33 -3.25 3.43 -8.54
CA GLU A 33 -4.46 4.26 -8.67
C GLU A 33 -4.96 4.84 -7.34
N THR A 34 -4.60 4.18 -6.21
CA THR A 34 -5.04 4.49 -4.85
C THR A 34 -3.86 4.97 -3.99
N THR A 35 -3.32 4.09 -3.15
CA THR A 35 -2.27 4.40 -2.15
C THR A 35 -0.99 4.96 -2.78
N GLY A 36 -0.64 4.56 -4.00
CA GLY A 36 0.55 5.05 -4.70
C GLY A 36 0.54 6.57 -4.88
N LYS A 37 -0.61 7.16 -5.22
CA LYS A 37 -0.78 8.62 -5.32
C LYS A 37 -0.61 9.30 -3.95
N THR A 38 -1.17 8.71 -2.90
CA THR A 38 -1.04 9.24 -1.53
C THR A 38 0.41 9.21 -1.03
N VAL A 39 1.12 8.11 -1.28
CA VAL A 39 2.54 7.96 -0.92
C VAL A 39 3.40 8.96 -1.69
N LEU A 40 3.16 9.11 -3.00
CA LEU A 40 3.87 10.10 -3.82
C LEU A 40 3.62 11.52 -3.32
N PHE A 41 2.36 11.88 -3.08
CA PHE A 41 2.00 13.20 -2.59
C PHE A 41 2.66 13.51 -1.25
N THR A 42 2.50 12.64 -0.25
CA THR A 42 3.05 12.86 1.09
C THR A 42 4.58 12.92 1.10
N GLY A 43 5.25 12.04 0.35
CA GLY A 43 6.70 12.06 0.27
C GLY A 43 7.26 13.26 -0.49
N VAL A 44 6.60 13.68 -1.58
CA VAL A 44 6.99 14.91 -2.28
C VAL A 44 6.77 16.13 -1.40
N SER A 45 5.64 16.23 -0.69
CA SER A 45 5.38 17.32 0.26
C SER A 45 6.47 17.40 1.33
N LEU A 46 6.83 16.27 1.95
CA LEU A 46 7.88 16.21 2.97
C LEU A 46 9.25 16.63 2.39
N THR A 47 9.60 16.09 1.22
CA THR A 47 10.86 16.41 0.55
C THR A 47 10.95 17.90 0.22
N ALA A 48 9.85 18.47 -0.30
CA ALA A 48 9.76 19.89 -0.62
C ALA A 48 9.96 20.77 0.61
N SER A 49 9.43 20.40 1.78
CA SER A 49 9.66 21.14 3.03
C SER A 49 11.15 21.21 3.41
N ILE A 50 11.92 20.15 3.16
CA ILE A 50 13.36 20.11 3.49
C ILE A 50 14.19 20.89 2.48
N ILE A 51 13.77 21.02 1.22
CA ILE A 51 14.51 21.76 0.18
C ILE A 51 14.77 23.21 0.62
N PHE A 52 13.85 23.84 1.34
CA PHE A 52 14.05 25.21 1.86
C PHE A 52 15.27 25.33 2.79
N TRP A 53 15.64 24.25 3.50
CA TRP A 53 16.76 24.25 4.43
C TRP A 53 18.13 24.22 3.72
N VAL A 54 18.16 23.85 2.43
CA VAL A 54 19.37 23.86 1.62
C VAL A 54 19.91 25.28 1.44
N PHE A 55 19.05 26.30 1.51
CA PHE A 55 19.43 27.71 1.36
C PHE A 55 19.93 28.37 2.64
N PHE A 56 19.99 27.63 3.77
CA PHE A 56 20.46 28.21 5.02
C PHE A 56 21.96 28.53 4.97
N PRO A 57 22.40 29.66 5.55
CA PRO A 57 23.79 30.12 5.47
C PRO A 57 24.79 29.22 6.21
N MET A 58 24.30 28.41 7.15
CA MET A 58 25.14 27.46 7.89
C MET A 58 25.45 26.24 7.01
N LYS A 59 26.69 26.15 6.50
CA LYS A 59 27.15 25.09 5.58
C LYS A 59 26.81 23.67 6.04
N PHE A 60 27.02 23.38 7.33
CA PHE A 60 26.71 22.06 7.90
C PHE A 60 25.22 21.71 7.75
N GLN A 61 24.34 22.67 8.06
CA GLN A 61 22.89 22.48 7.96
C GLN A 61 22.44 22.27 6.51
N ALA A 62 22.97 23.06 5.56
CA ALA A 62 22.66 22.92 4.14
C ALA A 62 23.10 21.56 3.57
N GLN A 63 24.29 21.07 3.96
CA GLN A 63 24.78 19.76 3.54
C GLN A 63 23.93 18.61 4.08
N MET A 64 23.53 18.67 5.35
CA MET A 64 22.65 17.66 5.95
C MET A 64 21.25 17.69 5.31
N ALA A 65 20.71 18.86 4.99
CA ALA A 65 19.45 18.99 4.27
C ALA A 65 19.52 18.35 2.88
N LEU A 66 20.62 18.55 2.15
CA LEU A 66 20.83 17.92 0.85
C LEU A 66 20.86 16.38 0.96
N LEU A 67 21.59 15.83 1.94
CA LEU A 67 21.61 14.39 2.18
C LEU A 67 20.21 13.85 2.50
N LEU A 68 19.42 14.60 3.28
CA LEU A 68 18.06 14.21 3.63
C LEU A 68 17.12 14.23 2.41
N VAL A 69 17.22 15.24 1.54
CA VAL A 69 16.46 15.30 0.28
C VAL A 69 16.79 14.10 -0.61
N LEU A 70 18.06 13.77 -0.77
CA LEU A 70 18.48 12.60 -1.54
C LEU A 70 17.94 11.30 -0.93
N LEU A 71 18.07 11.13 0.38
CA LEU A 71 17.57 9.97 1.11
C LEU A 71 16.05 9.80 0.95
N LEU A 72 15.28 10.87 1.10
CA LEU A 72 13.83 10.87 0.90
C LEU A 72 13.45 10.50 -0.54
N GLY A 73 14.17 11.05 -1.52
CA GLY A 73 14.00 10.70 -2.93
C GLY A 73 14.23 9.22 -3.19
N PHE A 74 15.33 8.66 -2.67
CA PHE A 74 15.62 7.23 -2.78
C PHE A 74 14.57 6.35 -2.09
N HIS A 75 14.05 6.77 -0.94
CA HIS A 75 12.98 6.03 -0.27
C HIS A 75 11.69 5.98 -1.11
N LEU A 76 11.29 7.09 -1.72
CA LEU A 76 10.12 7.13 -2.61
C LEU A 76 10.32 6.27 -3.85
N MET A 77 11.49 6.39 -4.49
CA MET A 77 11.85 5.56 -5.64
C MET A 77 11.86 4.08 -5.28
N GLY A 78 12.45 3.71 -4.14
CA GLY A 78 12.44 2.33 -3.65
C GLY A 78 11.03 1.80 -3.45
N ALA A 79 10.17 2.56 -2.75
CA ALA A 79 8.80 2.13 -2.49
C ALA A 79 7.98 1.96 -3.79
N LEU A 80 8.07 2.90 -4.74
CA LEU A 80 7.20 2.91 -5.92
C LEU A 80 7.78 2.19 -7.14
N MET A 81 9.10 2.13 -7.30
CA MET A 81 9.74 1.52 -8.46
C MET A 81 10.36 0.15 -8.17
N PHE A 82 10.77 -0.12 -6.92
CA PHE A 82 11.43 -1.38 -6.58
C PHE A 82 10.45 -2.43 -6.03
N ILE A 83 9.58 -2.04 -5.09
CA ILE A 83 8.66 -3.01 -4.45
C ILE A 83 7.66 -3.63 -5.44
N PRO A 84 6.93 -2.87 -6.30
CA PRO A 84 5.88 -3.47 -7.11
C PRO A 84 6.39 -4.52 -8.12
N PRO A 85 7.49 -4.29 -8.86
CA PRO A 85 8.08 -5.31 -9.72
C PRO A 85 8.56 -6.54 -8.93
N MET A 86 9.18 -6.34 -7.76
CA MET A 86 9.62 -7.45 -6.92
C MET A 86 8.46 -8.32 -6.47
N VAL A 87 7.32 -7.72 -6.11
CA VAL A 87 6.13 -8.47 -5.70
C VAL A 87 5.50 -9.22 -6.89
N SER A 88 5.41 -8.60 -8.08
CA SER A 88 4.85 -9.27 -9.27
C SER A 88 5.75 -10.41 -9.78
N LEU A 89 7.08 -10.23 -9.72
CA LEU A 89 8.04 -11.25 -10.14
C LEU A 89 8.15 -12.42 -9.14
N LEU A 90 8.28 -12.13 -7.85
CA LEU A 90 8.52 -13.15 -6.82
C LEU A 90 7.24 -13.83 -6.35
N LYS A 91 6.07 -13.20 -6.53
CA LYS A 91 4.76 -13.70 -6.11
C LYS A 91 4.78 -14.29 -4.70
N PRO A 92 5.06 -13.45 -3.69
CA PRO A 92 5.40 -13.94 -2.36
C PRO A 92 4.28 -14.77 -1.73
N ARG A 93 4.65 -15.94 -1.19
CA ARG A 93 3.69 -16.92 -0.63
C ARG A 93 2.82 -16.35 0.48
N PHE A 94 3.33 -15.41 1.28
CA PHE A 94 2.55 -14.79 2.35
C PHE A 94 1.40 -13.94 1.80
N ALA A 95 1.61 -13.25 0.68
CA ALA A 95 0.58 -12.42 0.05
C ALA A 95 -0.55 -13.30 -0.51
N ILE A 96 -0.17 -14.41 -1.15
CA ILE A 96 -1.13 -15.39 -1.69
C ILE A 96 -1.94 -16.02 -0.55
N LYS A 97 -1.28 -16.52 0.50
CA LYS A 97 -1.95 -17.09 1.67
C LYS A 97 -2.90 -16.09 2.33
N TYR A 98 -2.46 -14.84 2.51
CA TYR A 98 -3.31 -13.78 3.07
C TYR A 98 -4.57 -13.55 2.22
N ALA A 99 -4.41 -13.51 0.89
CA ALA A 99 -5.52 -13.36 -0.03
C ALA A 99 -6.51 -14.53 0.06
N GLU A 100 -6.01 -15.77 0.07
CA GLU A 100 -6.82 -16.98 0.21
C GLU A 100 -7.59 -17.01 1.54
N GLU A 101 -6.93 -16.71 2.66
CA GLU A 101 -7.56 -16.68 3.99
C GLU A 101 -8.67 -15.63 4.05
N ARG A 102 -8.42 -14.43 3.53
CA ARG A 102 -9.43 -13.35 3.47
C ARG A 102 -10.58 -13.68 2.53
N GLN A 103 -10.32 -14.33 1.41
CA GLN A 103 -11.37 -14.80 0.49
C GLN A 103 -12.26 -15.83 1.17
N ARG A 104 -11.68 -16.82 1.87
CA ARG A 104 -12.44 -17.81 2.65
C ARG A 104 -13.29 -17.15 3.72
N GLN A 105 -12.74 -16.20 4.46
CA GLN A 105 -13.49 -15.44 5.46
C GLN A 105 -14.66 -14.66 4.85
N ARG A 106 -14.45 -13.99 3.71
CA ARG A 106 -15.51 -13.26 3.00
C ARG A 106 -16.61 -14.19 2.48
N ALA A 107 -16.25 -15.35 1.93
CA ALA A 107 -17.20 -16.35 1.48
C ALA A 107 -18.03 -16.91 2.64
N ALA A 108 -17.39 -17.25 3.77
CA ALA A 108 -18.07 -17.71 4.97
C ALA A 108 -19.02 -16.64 5.54
N ALA A 109 -18.59 -15.38 5.59
CA ALA A 109 -19.43 -14.27 6.04
C ALA A 109 -20.63 -14.04 5.12
N ALA A 110 -20.45 -14.11 3.80
CA ALA A 110 -21.54 -13.98 2.83
C ALA A 110 -22.55 -15.13 2.97
N ALA A 111 -22.09 -16.37 3.11
CA ALA A 111 -22.97 -17.52 3.34
C ALA A 111 -23.78 -17.39 4.63
N ALA A 112 -23.14 -16.93 5.72
CA ALA A 112 -23.82 -16.66 6.98
C ALA A 112 -24.87 -15.55 6.87
N ALA A 113 -24.58 -14.48 6.12
CA ALA A 113 -25.52 -13.39 5.86
C ALA A 113 -26.75 -13.87 5.08
N VAL A 114 -26.54 -14.65 4.01
CA VAL A 114 -27.64 -15.25 3.22
C VAL A 114 -28.50 -16.19 4.06
N ALA A 115 -27.88 -17.03 4.90
CA ALA A 115 -28.62 -17.91 5.81
C ALA A 115 -29.45 -17.13 6.83
N ALA A 116 -28.89 -16.05 7.40
CA ALA A 116 -29.59 -15.18 8.34
C ALA A 116 -30.77 -14.43 7.68
N GLU A 117 -30.60 -13.97 6.45
CA GLU A 117 -31.66 -13.31 5.67
C GLU A 117 -32.79 -14.29 5.33
N GLY A 118 -32.44 -15.51 4.88
CA GLY A 118 -33.41 -16.58 4.64
C GLY A 118 -34.21 -16.94 5.89
N ALA A 119 -33.56 -17.03 7.06
CA ALA A 119 -34.23 -17.29 8.34
C ALA A 119 -35.16 -16.15 8.78
N ARG A 120 -34.82 -14.90 8.47
CA ARG A 120 -35.70 -13.74 8.73
C ARG A 120 -36.91 -13.74 7.81
N ALA A 121 -36.72 -14.07 6.53
CA ALA A 121 -37.81 -14.13 5.56
C ALA A 121 -38.83 -15.23 5.90
N THR A 122 -38.38 -16.40 6.35
CA THR A 122 -39.28 -17.47 6.82
C THR A 122 -39.99 -17.11 8.12
N ALA A 123 -39.35 -16.38 9.03
CA ALA A 123 -39.98 -15.92 10.27
C ALA A 123 -41.02 -14.81 10.08
N ALA A 124 -40.91 -13.99 9.02
CA ALA A 124 -41.86 -12.91 8.71
C ALA A 124 -43.07 -13.36 7.86
N GLY A 125 -43.06 -14.59 7.36
CA GLY A 125 -44.12 -15.18 6.52
C GLY A 125 -45.11 -16.10 7.27
N LEU A 126 -44.98 -16.22 8.59
CA LEU A 126 -45.92 -16.88 9.52
C LEU A 126 -46.56 -15.82 10.42
#